data_AF-A0A1E7X5M6-F1
#
_entry.id   AF-A0A1E7X5M6-F1
#
_cell.length_a   1.000
_cell.length_b   1.000
_cell.length_c   1.000
_cell.angle_alpha   90.00
_cell.angle_beta   90.00
_cell.angle_gamma   90.00
#
_symmetry.space_group_name_H-M   'P 1'
#
loop_
_entity.id
_entity.type
_entity.pdbx_description
1 polymer ?
#
loop_
_entity_poly.entity_id
_entity_poly.type
_entity_poly.pdbx_seq_one_letter_code
_entity_poly.pdbx_strand_id
1 'polypeptide(L)' 'MKLLSAMLIAAGLTTLTGCAGFGQVQPWEKGNLAKPEMTFNDGGLFNRYDDHIYTSRESSSGGAGVGGGGCGCN' A
#
# COMPACT_ATOMS: atom_id res chain seq x y z
N MET A 1 -34.60 2.88 -27.54
CA MET A 1 -33.88 1.90 -26.68
C MET A 1 -32.37 1.93 -26.90
N LYS A 2 -31.84 1.76 -28.12
CA LYS A 2 -30.39 1.81 -28.40
C LYS A 2 -29.71 3.13 -27.96
N LEU A 3 -30.36 4.27 -28.18
CA LEU A 3 -29.87 5.59 -27.76
C LEU A 3 -29.86 5.77 -26.24
N LEU A 4 -30.85 5.21 -25.51
CA LEU A 4 -30.87 5.24 -24.04
C LEU A 4 -29.75 4.40 -23.44
N SER A 5 -29.50 3.20 -23.97
CA SER A 5 -28.38 2.35 -23.53
C SER A 5 -27.03 3.00 -23.78
N ALA A 6 -26.84 3.65 -24.93
CA ALA A 6 -25.60 4.38 -25.21
C ALA A 6 -25.36 5.53 -24.22
N MET A 7 -26.43 6.25 -23.85
CA MET A 7 -26.35 7.37 -22.91
C MET A 7 -26.04 6.90 -21.47
N LEU A 8 -26.59 5.76 -21.05
CA LEU A 8 -26.29 5.14 -19.75
C LEU A 8 -24.83 4.66 -19.67
N ILE A 9 -24.30 4.07 -20.74
CA ILE A 9 -22.90 3.64 -20.81
C ILE A 9 -21.97 4.85 -20.72
N ALA A 10 -22.26 5.92 -21.50
CA ALA A 10 -21.47 7.14 -21.47
C ALA A 10 -21.45 7.80 -20.07
N ALA A 11 -22.60 7.84 -19.38
CA ALA A 11 -22.69 8.33 -18.00
C ALA A 11 -21.85 7.49 -17.03
N GLY A 12 -21.90 6.16 -17.15
CA GLY A 12 -21.11 5.25 -16.31
C GLY A 12 -19.60 5.46 -16.45
N LEU A 13 -19.09 5.70 -17.66
CA LEU A 13 -17.66 5.89 -17.91
C LEU A 13 -17.08 7.10 -17.16
N THR A 14 -17.86 8.16 -16.93
CA THR A 14 -17.38 9.35 -16.22
C THR A 14 -17.02 9.08 -14.75
N THR A 15 -17.63 8.06 -14.14
CA THR A 15 -17.38 7.67 -12.75
C THR A 15 -16.04 6.95 -12.54
N LEU A 16 -15.40 6.47 -13.60
CA LEU A 16 -14.09 5.81 -13.53
C LEU A 16 -12.90 6.77 -13.51
N THR A 17 -13.13 8.09 -13.64
CA THR A 17 -12.06 9.09 -13.69
C THR A 17 -11.29 9.24 -12.37
N GLY A 18 -11.84 8.71 -11.26
CA GLY A 18 -11.17 8.65 -9.96
C GLY A 18 -10.53 9.99 -9.57
N CYS A 19 -9.32 9.91 -9.06
CA CYS A 19 -8.53 11.04 -8.60
C CYS A 19 -7.63 11.66 -9.68
N ALA A 20 -7.85 11.34 -10.97
CA ALA A 20 -7.00 11.79 -12.07
C ALA A 20 -7.07 13.32 -12.32
N GLY A 21 -8.04 14.01 -11.71
CA GLY A 21 -8.18 15.47 -11.79
C GLY A 21 -7.34 16.26 -10.78
N PHE A 22 -6.62 15.59 -9.87
CA PHE A 22 -5.66 16.31 -9.03
C PHE A 22 -4.48 16.77 -9.89
N GLY A 23 -4.15 18.06 -9.80
CA GLY A 23 -3.03 18.63 -10.54
C GLY A 23 -1.72 17.92 -10.24
N GLN A 24 -0.74 18.02 -11.15
CA GLN A 24 0.57 17.46 -10.89
C GLN A 24 1.22 18.15 -9.68
N VAL A 25 1.74 17.34 -8.75
CA VAL A 25 2.51 17.80 -7.60
C VAL A 25 3.74 18.54 -8.09
N GLN A 26 3.98 19.74 -7.57
CA GLN A 26 5.12 20.54 -7.99
C GLN A 26 6.45 19.89 -7.55
N PRO A 27 7.55 20.08 -8.29
CA PRO A 27 8.82 19.41 -7.98
C PRO A 27 9.32 19.61 -6.54
N TRP A 28 9.07 20.79 -5.94
CA TRP A 28 9.47 21.12 -4.57
C TRP A 28 8.53 20.58 -3.49
N GLU A 29 7.28 20.22 -3.84
CA GLU A 29 6.32 19.62 -2.90
C GLU A 29 6.64 18.14 -2.61
N LYS A 30 7.42 17.49 -3.48
CA LYS A 30 7.80 16.08 -3.34
C LYS A 30 8.54 15.77 -2.04
N GLY A 31 9.26 16.74 -1.46
CA GLY A 31 9.94 16.57 -0.17
C GLY A 31 8.97 16.27 0.99
N ASN A 32 7.72 16.76 0.90
CA ASN A 32 6.70 16.49 1.92
C ASN A 32 6.10 15.07 1.79
N LEU A 33 6.22 14.44 0.63
CA LEU A 33 5.66 13.12 0.31
C LEU A 33 6.68 11.98 0.43
N ALA A 34 7.96 12.29 0.63
CA ALA A 34 9.04 11.31 0.68
C ALA A 34 9.98 11.63 1.86
N LYS A 35 9.42 11.63 3.08
CA LYS A 35 10.23 11.83 4.27
C LYS A 35 11.13 10.61 4.53
N PRO A 36 12.34 10.78 5.09
CA PRO A 36 13.24 9.67 5.38
C PRO A 36 12.64 8.59 6.30
N GLU A 37 11.70 8.96 7.18
CA GLU A 37 11.03 8.06 8.12
C GLU A 37 9.80 7.36 7.52
N MET A 38 9.58 7.47 6.21
CA MET A 38 8.56 6.72 5.47
C MET A 38 9.18 5.56 4.68
N THR A 39 10.44 5.22 4.97
CA THR A 39 11.13 4.15 4.25
C THR A 39 10.77 2.81 4.85
N PHE A 40 10.81 1.72 4.09
CA PHE A 40 10.53 0.39 4.64
C PHE A 40 11.62 -0.14 5.59
N ASN A 41 12.66 0.65 5.86
CA ASN A 41 13.82 0.28 6.64
C ASN A 41 14.20 1.42 7.59
N ASP A 42 13.24 1.82 8.42
CA ASP A 42 13.35 2.97 9.33
C ASP A 42 14.25 2.69 10.56
N GLY A 43 15.04 1.61 10.51
CA GLY A 43 16.07 1.27 11.50
C GLY A 43 15.88 -0.13 12.09
N GLY A 44 16.98 -0.71 12.56
CA GLY A 44 17.03 -2.12 12.97
C GLY A 44 16.02 -2.52 14.05
N LEU A 45 15.64 -1.62 14.97
CA LEU A 45 14.65 -1.92 16.01
C LEU A 45 13.22 -1.92 15.45
N PHE A 46 12.88 -0.93 14.62
CA PHE A 46 11.55 -0.81 14.02
C PHE A 46 11.23 -2.02 13.14
N ASN A 47 12.18 -2.38 12.26
CA ASN A 47 12.03 -3.55 11.38
C ASN A 47 11.87 -4.86 12.17
N ARG A 48 12.56 -5.03 13.31
CA ARG A 48 12.42 -6.22 14.16
C ARG A 48 11.01 -6.35 14.74
N TYR A 49 10.40 -5.23 15.11
CA TYR A 49 9.01 -5.22 15.59
C TYR A 49 8.02 -5.48 14.46
N ASP A 50 8.22 -4.88 13.29
CA ASP A 50 7.38 -5.13 12.13
C ASP A 50 7.44 -6.60 11.70
N ASP A 51 8.64 -7.19 11.62
CA ASP A 51 8.82 -8.62 11.33
C ASP A 51 8.11 -9.50 12.39
N HIS A 52 8.23 -9.15 13.67
CA HIS A 52 7.55 -9.87 14.74
C HIS A 52 6.03 -9.80 14.61
N ILE A 53 5.47 -8.62 14.32
CA ILE A 53 4.03 -8.44 14.13
C ILE A 53 3.57 -9.19 12.88
N TYR A 54 4.26 -9.03 11.75
CA TYR A 54 3.93 -9.64 10.48
C TYR A 54 3.90 -11.16 10.59
N THR A 55 4.97 -11.76 11.14
CA THR A 55 5.06 -13.22 11.33
C THR A 55 4.06 -13.74 12.36
N SER A 56 3.73 -12.96 13.41
CA SER A 56 2.71 -13.32 14.38
C SER A 56 1.29 -13.30 13.78
N ARG A 57 1.03 -12.44 12.80
CA ARG A 57 -0.30 -12.30 12.17
C ARG A 57 -0.53 -13.31 11.06
N GLU A 58 0.50 -13.62 10.28
CA GLU A 58 0.34 -14.46 9.09
C GLU A 58 0.47 -15.97 9.33
N SER A 59 0.69 -16.44 10.56
CA SER A 59 0.74 -17.87 10.96
C SER A 59 1.55 -18.78 10.02
N SER A 60 2.57 -18.24 9.34
CA SER A 60 3.27 -18.94 8.28
C SER A 60 4.70 -19.19 8.72
N SER A 61 5.03 -20.46 8.95
CA SER A 61 6.38 -21.00 9.13
C SER A 61 7.46 -20.21 8.37
N GLY A 62 8.48 -19.73 9.09
CA GLY A 62 9.60 -18.98 8.52
C GLY A 62 9.47 -17.45 8.61
N GLY A 63 9.91 -16.83 9.70
CA GLY A 63 10.18 -15.40 9.83
C GLY A 63 11.54 -14.99 9.23
N ALA A 64 11.83 -13.69 9.25
CA ALA A 64 13.03 -13.12 8.64
C ALA A 64 14.33 -13.62 9.31
N GLY A 65 14.89 -14.72 8.79
CA GLY A 65 16.18 -15.28 9.22
C GLY A 65 16.15 -16.79 9.47
N VAL A 66 17.33 -17.38 9.66
CA VAL A 66 17.48 -18.81 9.96
C VAL A 66 17.00 -19.05 11.40
N GLY A 67 15.83 -19.67 11.57
CA GLY A 67 15.21 -19.94 12.87
C GLY A 67 14.07 -19.00 13.28
N GLY A 68 13.78 -17.96 12.50
CA GLY A 68 12.49 -17.29 12.61
C GLY A 68 11.48 -18.20 11.95
N GLY A 69 10.41 -18.61 12.62
CA GLY A 69 9.32 -19.28 11.90
C GLY A 69 8.23 -19.93 12.72
N GLY A 70 7.03 -19.35 12.60
CA GLY A 70 5.70 -19.98 12.71
C GLY A 70 5.34 -20.70 14.01
N CYS A 71 4.15 -20.40 14.53
CA CYS A 71 3.52 -20.85 15.79
C CYS A 71 3.97 -20.13 17.08
N GLY A 72 5.09 -19.41 17.09
CA GLY A 72 5.49 -18.60 18.26
C GLY A 72 5.94 -19.43 19.48
N CYS A 73 6.18 -20.73 19.31
CA CYS A 73 6.77 -21.59 20.32
C CYS A 73 8.30 -21.67 20.10
N ASN A 74 9.05 -20.69 20.59
CA ASN A 74 10.44 -20.94 20.98
C ASN A 74 10.46 -21.43 22.43
#